data_AF-A0A0P4WAI8-F1
#
_entry.id   AF-A0A0P4WAI8-F1
#
_cell.length_a   1.000
_cell.length_b   1.000
_cell.length_c   1.000
_cell.angle_alpha   90.00
_cell.angle_beta   90.00
_cell.angle_gamma   90.00
#
_symmetry.space_group_name_H-M   'P 1'
#
loop_
_entity.id
_entity.type
_entity.pdbx_description
1 polymer ?
#
loop_
_entity_poly.entity_id
_entity_poly.type
_entity_poly.pdbx_seq_one_letter_code
_entity_poly.pdbx_strand_id
1 'polypeptide(L)'
;MNTVRKINMRQASWINSSPRQQPQPEPDTQTVTPCSPAAGFHEAIGLAVGLSVATPRHFRRMGLIRAGEEPGYVSQINTLMHLALRQLPFMPFARVMDLWKDAVFDGTTPEKDWNCAWWDLRVSLQGIKPPDVRTEKDFDPGAKYQIAADTSYTRYFVAFVLQFQIYKALCMAAGEYDPEARNKKLHDCDFYLSPAAGNVLRSVMKLGASKPWEEVVEVLTEGRETGLNATAMREYYKPLEEWLTRDNLRHGEFVGWRPDGEYCLYKKSPHYTRCSEE
;
A
#
# COMPACT_ATOMS: atom_id res chain seq x y z
N MET A 1 25.46 -24.15 -54.73
CA MET A 1 24.97 -25.52 -54.46
C MET A 1 23.97 -25.44 -53.32
N ASN A 2 22.69 -25.30 -53.66
CA ASN A 2 21.56 -25.37 -52.74
C ASN A 2 20.79 -26.64 -53.10
N THR A 3 20.60 -27.57 -52.16
CA THR A 3 19.64 -28.66 -52.36
C THR A 3 18.94 -28.97 -51.05
N VAL A 4 17.67 -28.56 -51.01
CA VAL A 4 16.69 -28.83 -49.96
C VAL A 4 16.37 -30.33 -49.96
N ARG A 5 16.53 -31.01 -48.81
CA ARG A 5 16.03 -32.39 -48.62
C ARG A 5 14.59 -32.35 -48.11
N LYS A 6 13.67 -32.87 -48.93
CA LYS A 6 12.30 -33.23 -48.52
C LYS A 6 12.37 -34.44 -47.58
N ILE A 7 11.66 -34.38 -46.46
CA ILE A 7 11.34 -35.55 -45.64
C ILE A 7 9.84 -35.85 -45.76
N ASN A 8 9.58 -37.13 -45.99
CA ASN A 8 8.35 -37.77 -46.41
C ASN A 8 7.42 -38.01 -45.20
N MET A 9 6.20 -37.48 -45.22
CA MET A 9 5.19 -37.71 -44.18
C MET A 9 4.46 -39.03 -44.41
N ARG A 10 5.00 -40.15 -43.94
CA ARG A 10 4.20 -41.36 -43.65
C ARG A 10 4.90 -42.21 -42.59
N GLN A 11 4.49 -42.03 -41.33
CA GLN A 11 4.30 -43.06 -40.30
C GLN A 11 4.26 -42.41 -38.90
N ALA A 12 3.05 -42.27 -38.36
CA ALA A 12 2.80 -42.16 -36.92
C ALA A 12 1.31 -42.47 -36.68
N SER A 13 0.92 -43.73 -36.83
CA SER A 13 -0.29 -44.26 -36.21
C SER A 13 0.03 -44.52 -34.74
N TRP A 14 -0.51 -43.72 -33.81
CA TRP A 14 -0.86 -44.05 -32.40
C TRP A 14 -1.31 -42.76 -31.71
N ILE A 15 -2.50 -42.25 -32.04
CA ILE A 15 -3.24 -41.33 -31.17
C ILE A 15 -4.61 -41.97 -30.97
N ASN A 16 -4.69 -42.83 -29.97
CA ASN A 16 -5.97 -43.17 -29.35
C ASN A 16 -6.03 -42.36 -28.04
N SER A 17 -6.37 -41.08 -28.16
CA SER A 17 -6.65 -40.23 -26.99
C SER A 17 -8.16 -40.23 -26.80
N SER A 18 -8.65 -41.00 -25.83
CA SER A 18 -9.95 -40.76 -25.21
C SER A 18 -10.05 -39.27 -24.87
N PRO A 19 -11.20 -38.61 -25.11
CA PRO A 19 -11.35 -37.22 -24.73
C PRO A 19 -11.20 -37.14 -23.22
N ARG A 20 -10.12 -36.50 -22.77
CA ARG A 20 -9.89 -36.17 -21.38
C ARG A 20 -11.05 -35.26 -21.00
N GLN A 21 -12.06 -35.79 -20.30
CA GLN A 21 -13.14 -34.98 -19.75
C GLN A 21 -12.49 -33.86 -18.94
N GLN A 22 -12.65 -32.63 -19.41
CA GLN A 22 -12.40 -31.48 -18.56
C GLN A 22 -13.29 -31.66 -17.33
N PRO A 23 -12.75 -31.53 -16.10
CA PRO A 23 -13.60 -31.56 -14.92
C PRO A 23 -14.66 -30.47 -15.11
N GLN A 24 -15.92 -30.89 -15.11
CA GLN A 24 -17.07 -29.98 -15.10
C GLN A 24 -16.92 -29.09 -13.87
N PRO A 25 -17.09 -27.76 -13.99
CA PRO A 25 -17.11 -26.90 -12.82
C PRO A 25 -18.24 -27.37 -11.89
N GLU A 26 -17.91 -27.63 -10.63
CA GLU A 26 -18.91 -27.88 -9.59
C GLU A 26 -19.92 -26.72 -9.58
N PRO A 27 -21.22 -26.99 -9.36
CA PRO A 27 -22.25 -25.98 -9.30
C PRO A 27 -22.19 -25.28 -7.94
N ASP A 28 -21.07 -24.62 -7.64
CA ASP A 28 -20.91 -23.80 -6.44
C ASP A 28 -20.13 -22.53 -6.79
N THR A 29 -20.69 -21.77 -7.72
CA THR A 29 -20.40 -20.35 -7.91
C THR A 29 -21.70 -19.68 -8.30
N GLN A 30 -22.47 -19.25 -7.30
CA GLN A 30 -23.23 -18.00 -7.44
C GLN A 30 -22.27 -17.01 -8.10
N THR A 31 -22.62 -16.58 -9.32
CA THR A 31 -21.97 -15.56 -10.14
C THR A 31 -20.86 -14.83 -9.38
N VAL A 32 -19.63 -15.33 -9.53
CA VAL A 32 -18.42 -14.73 -8.97
C VAL A 32 -18.45 -13.26 -9.34
N THR A 33 -18.61 -12.35 -8.37
CA THR A 33 -18.25 -10.95 -8.58
C THR A 33 -16.72 -10.93 -8.64
N PRO A 34 -16.11 -10.77 -9.84
CA PRO A 34 -14.66 -10.88 -10.02
C PRO A 34 -13.97 -9.58 -9.56
N CYS A 35 -14.41 -9.07 -8.42
CA CYS A 35 -14.05 -7.77 -7.88
C CYS A 35 -13.48 -7.95 -6.47
N SER A 36 -12.58 -7.03 -6.11
CA SER A 36 -12.04 -6.93 -4.76
C SER A 36 -13.16 -6.55 -3.75
N PRO A 37 -13.15 -7.08 -2.50
CA PRO A 37 -14.17 -6.77 -1.50
C PRO A 37 -14.33 -5.27 -1.23
N ALA A 38 -13.22 -4.53 -1.22
CA ALA A 38 -13.21 -3.08 -1.20
C ALA A 38 -12.02 -2.53 -1.99
N ALA A 39 -12.05 -1.22 -2.26
CA ALA A 39 -10.91 -0.50 -2.80
C ALA A 39 -9.72 -0.61 -1.83
N GLY A 40 -8.60 -1.11 -2.32
CA GLY A 40 -7.37 -1.31 -1.52
C GLY A 40 -7.10 -2.75 -1.11
N PHE A 41 -8.09 -3.65 -1.06
CA PHE A 41 -7.87 -5.07 -0.74
C PHE A 41 -6.95 -5.77 -1.75
N HIS A 42 -7.21 -5.57 -3.04
CA HIS A 42 -6.38 -6.09 -4.13
C HIS A 42 -4.90 -5.66 -3.98
N GLU A 43 -4.67 -4.38 -3.69
CA GLU A 43 -3.32 -3.85 -3.48
C GLU A 43 -2.70 -4.39 -2.18
N ALA A 44 -3.47 -4.47 -1.10
CA ALA A 44 -3.02 -4.91 0.21
C ALA A 44 -2.48 -6.34 0.20
N ILE A 45 -3.10 -7.25 -0.56
CA ILE A 45 -2.65 -8.64 -0.71
C ILE A 45 -1.26 -8.68 -1.34
N GLY A 46 -1.06 -7.99 -2.47
CA GLY A 46 0.22 -7.95 -3.16
C GLY A 46 1.31 -7.34 -2.29
N LEU A 47 0.99 -6.26 -1.59
CA LEU A 47 1.91 -5.60 -0.67
C LEU A 47 2.27 -6.48 0.54
N ALA A 48 1.31 -7.20 1.12
CA ALA A 48 1.55 -8.12 2.25
C ALA A 48 2.49 -9.27 1.85
N VAL A 49 2.31 -9.86 0.67
CA VAL A 49 3.25 -10.85 0.12
C VAL A 49 4.62 -10.21 -0.13
N GLY A 50 4.65 -8.97 -0.64
CA GLY A 50 5.87 -8.20 -0.82
C GLY A 50 6.68 -8.01 0.45
N LEU A 51 6.03 -7.80 1.60
CA LEU A 51 6.71 -7.68 2.90
C LEU A 51 7.48 -8.97 3.26
N SER A 52 6.89 -10.14 3.01
CA SER A 52 7.54 -11.45 3.25
C SER A 52 8.77 -11.63 2.37
N VAL A 53 8.63 -11.31 1.07
CA VAL A 53 9.71 -11.44 0.08
C VAL A 53 10.86 -10.47 0.35
N ALA A 54 10.57 -9.28 0.86
CA ALA A 54 11.57 -8.26 1.15
C ALA A 54 12.44 -8.55 2.39
N THR A 55 12.17 -9.64 3.11
CA THR A 55 12.96 -9.98 4.31
C THR A 55 14.35 -10.52 3.93
N PRO A 56 15.40 -10.20 4.72
CA PRO A 56 16.73 -10.78 4.53
C PRO A 56 16.72 -12.32 4.64
N ARG A 57 15.78 -12.88 5.41
CA ARG A 57 15.59 -14.33 5.54
C ARG A 57 15.14 -14.95 4.21
N HIS A 58 14.21 -14.31 3.52
CA HIS A 58 13.76 -14.73 2.20
C HIS A 58 14.88 -14.65 1.16
N PHE A 59 15.61 -13.53 1.11
CA PHE A 59 16.74 -13.39 0.18
C PHE A 59 17.86 -14.42 0.39
N ARG A 60 18.12 -14.82 1.64
CA ARG A 60 19.05 -15.92 1.93
C ARG A 60 18.53 -17.26 1.44
N ARG A 61 17.25 -17.57 1.68
CA ARG A 61 16.61 -18.80 1.16
C ARG A 61 16.68 -18.87 -0.37
N MET A 62 16.57 -17.74 -1.06
CA MET A 62 16.69 -17.63 -2.52
C MET A 62 18.14 -17.59 -3.04
N GLY A 63 19.15 -17.59 -2.16
CA GLY A 63 20.57 -17.54 -2.54
C GLY A 63 21.05 -16.17 -3.03
N LEU A 64 20.31 -15.10 -2.76
CA LEU A 64 20.67 -13.72 -3.14
C LEU A 64 21.62 -13.05 -2.15
N ILE A 65 21.68 -13.54 -0.90
CA ILE A 65 22.59 -13.09 0.15
C ILE A 65 23.36 -14.31 0.67
N ARG A 66 24.63 -14.13 1.03
CA ARG A 66 25.49 -15.20 1.55
C ARG A 66 24.96 -15.77 2.86
N ALA A 67 25.04 -17.09 3.01
CA ALA A 67 24.71 -17.76 4.27
C ALA A 67 25.70 -17.36 5.37
N GLY A 68 25.19 -16.89 6.52
CA GLY A 68 26.00 -16.51 7.70
C GLY A 68 26.04 -15.02 8.03
N GLU A 69 25.61 -14.13 7.12
CA GLU A 69 25.37 -12.73 7.43
C GLU A 69 23.96 -12.57 8.03
N GLU A 70 23.83 -12.78 9.35
CA GLU A 70 22.61 -12.33 10.03
C GLU A 70 22.61 -10.80 10.07
N PRO A 71 21.51 -10.13 9.65
CA PRO A 71 21.45 -8.69 9.70
C PRO A 71 21.53 -8.24 11.15
N GLY A 72 22.64 -7.60 11.50
CA GLY A 72 22.80 -6.95 12.79
C GLY A 72 21.73 -5.86 12.99
N TYR A 73 21.60 -5.38 14.22
CA TYR A 73 20.61 -4.36 14.60
C TYR A 73 20.57 -3.16 13.63
N VAL A 74 21.73 -2.64 13.24
CA VAL A 74 21.83 -1.50 12.31
C VAL A 74 21.22 -1.82 10.94
N SER A 75 21.45 -3.02 10.41
CA SER A 75 20.87 -3.44 9.13
C SER A 75 19.35 -3.60 9.21
N GLN A 76 18.83 -4.07 10.35
CA GLN A 76 17.39 -4.16 10.58
C GLN A 76 16.75 -2.77 10.60
N ILE A 77 17.34 -1.82 11.33
CA ILE A 77 16.87 -0.42 11.37
C ILE A 77 16.92 0.22 9.97
N ASN A 78 18.00 0.01 9.21
CA ASN A 78 18.10 0.54 7.84
C ASN A 78 17.02 -0.03 6.91
N THR A 79 16.70 -1.32 7.05
CA THR A 79 15.64 -1.97 6.26
C THR A 79 14.27 -1.41 6.63
N LEU A 80 13.98 -1.30 7.93
CA LEU A 80 12.73 -0.71 8.43
C LEU A 80 12.60 0.75 7.98
N MET A 81 13.69 1.54 8.05
CA MET A 81 13.72 2.93 7.59
C MET A 81 13.42 3.01 6.09
N HIS A 82 14.07 2.18 5.27
CA HIS A 82 13.86 2.16 3.83
C HIS A 82 12.39 1.88 3.47
N LEU A 83 11.76 0.92 4.15
CA LEU A 83 10.35 0.62 3.96
C LEU A 83 9.45 1.75 4.47
N ALA A 84 9.75 2.30 5.66
CA ALA A 84 9.02 3.39 6.26
C ALA A 84 8.99 4.63 5.36
N LEU A 85 10.13 5.03 4.77
CA LEU A 85 10.22 6.16 3.85
C LEU A 85 9.36 5.99 2.58
N ARG A 86 9.14 4.74 2.14
CA ARG A 86 8.31 4.46 0.97
C ARG A 86 6.81 4.49 1.29
N GLN A 87 6.44 4.09 2.50
CA GLN A 87 5.04 3.90 2.88
C GLN A 87 4.49 5.06 3.72
N LEU A 88 5.15 5.40 4.83
CA LEU A 88 4.61 6.34 5.83
C LEU A 88 4.46 7.78 5.29
N PRO A 89 5.43 8.39 4.58
CA PRO A 89 5.24 9.70 3.97
C PRO A 89 4.20 9.72 2.83
N PHE A 90 3.95 8.55 2.21
CA PHE A 90 2.98 8.42 1.12
C PHE A 90 1.54 8.34 1.63
N MET A 91 1.30 7.82 2.83
CA MET A 91 -0.05 7.75 3.41
C MET A 91 -0.74 9.13 3.52
N PRO A 92 -0.13 10.17 4.11
CA PRO A 92 -0.75 11.50 4.14
C PRO A 92 -0.87 12.12 2.74
N PHE A 93 0.06 11.84 1.82
CA PHE A 93 -0.07 12.25 0.42
C PHE A 93 -1.32 11.65 -0.26
N ALA A 94 -1.58 10.36 -0.03
CA ALA A 94 -2.78 9.70 -0.52
C ALA A 94 -4.06 10.34 0.04
N ARG A 95 -4.02 10.78 1.31
CA ARG A 95 -5.14 11.48 1.94
C ARG A 95 -5.35 12.88 1.36
N VAL A 96 -4.27 13.63 1.12
CA VAL A 96 -4.33 14.97 0.49
C VAL A 96 -5.04 14.91 -0.86
N MET A 97 -4.72 13.92 -1.69
CA MET A 97 -5.32 13.75 -3.03
C MET A 97 -6.84 13.71 -2.98
N ASP A 98 -7.38 12.79 -2.20
CA ASP A 98 -8.83 12.56 -2.18
C ASP A 98 -9.54 13.66 -1.40
N LEU A 99 -8.96 14.20 -0.30
CA LEU A 99 -9.53 15.37 0.39
C LEU A 99 -9.64 16.59 -0.53
N TRP A 100 -8.62 16.85 -1.34
CA TRP A 100 -8.65 17.95 -2.30
C TRP A 100 -9.71 17.71 -3.37
N LYS A 101 -9.77 16.51 -3.96
CA LYS A 101 -10.78 16.14 -4.96
C LYS A 101 -12.19 16.27 -4.41
N ASP A 102 -12.44 15.73 -3.22
CA ASP A 102 -13.75 15.76 -2.58
C ASP A 102 -14.20 17.21 -2.36
N ALA A 103 -13.31 18.07 -1.84
CA ALA A 103 -13.59 19.48 -1.61
C ALA A 103 -13.79 20.29 -2.90
N VAL A 104 -13.21 19.86 -4.02
CA VAL A 104 -13.46 20.43 -5.35
C VAL A 104 -14.80 19.96 -5.90
N PHE A 105 -15.12 18.68 -5.75
CA PHE A 105 -16.34 18.08 -6.28
C PHE A 105 -17.61 18.48 -5.54
N ASP A 106 -17.53 18.66 -4.22
CA ASP A 106 -18.67 19.12 -3.41
C ASP A 106 -18.86 20.64 -3.40
N GLY A 107 -17.90 21.39 -3.99
CA GLY A 107 -17.93 22.84 -4.09
C GLY A 107 -17.43 23.59 -2.85
N THR A 108 -16.92 22.90 -1.83
CA THR A 108 -16.31 23.51 -0.64
C THR A 108 -15.14 24.43 -1.02
N THR A 109 -14.33 24.02 -2.01
CA THR A 109 -13.23 24.82 -2.55
C THR A 109 -13.63 25.43 -3.89
N PRO A 110 -13.80 26.76 -3.97
CA PRO A 110 -14.14 27.42 -5.23
C PRO A 110 -12.95 27.35 -6.21
N GLU A 111 -13.24 27.37 -7.52
CA GLU A 111 -12.24 27.27 -8.59
C GLU A 111 -11.07 28.25 -8.46
N LYS A 112 -11.37 29.47 -7.97
CA LYS A 112 -10.37 30.53 -7.78
C LYS A 112 -9.31 30.21 -6.72
N ASP A 113 -9.52 29.19 -5.89
CA ASP A 113 -8.71 28.84 -4.72
C ASP A 113 -8.15 27.39 -4.80
N TRP A 114 -8.28 26.74 -5.96
CA TRP A 114 -7.92 25.32 -6.13
C TRP A 114 -6.45 25.03 -5.86
N ASN A 115 -5.54 25.89 -6.32
CA ASN A 115 -4.11 25.61 -6.22
C ASN A 115 -3.58 25.88 -4.80
N CYS A 116 -4.02 26.94 -4.14
CA CYS A 116 -3.61 27.21 -2.77
C CYS A 116 -4.25 26.22 -1.79
N ALA A 117 -5.51 25.84 -1.97
CA ALA A 117 -6.13 24.80 -1.14
C ALA A 117 -5.38 23.45 -1.22
N TRP A 118 -4.82 23.12 -2.39
CA TRP A 118 -3.93 21.98 -2.54
C TRP A 118 -2.69 22.10 -1.65
N TRP A 119 -2.00 23.24 -1.68
CA TRP A 119 -0.81 23.47 -0.87
C TRP A 119 -1.11 23.56 0.63
N ASP A 120 -2.25 24.11 1.03
CA ASP A 120 -2.71 24.13 2.42
C ASP A 120 -2.83 22.70 2.98
N LEU A 121 -3.41 21.77 2.19
CA LEU A 121 -3.49 20.35 2.55
C LEU A 121 -2.10 19.70 2.62
N ARG A 122 -1.21 20.01 1.68
CA ARG A 122 0.18 19.49 1.65
C ARG A 122 0.97 19.92 2.87
N VAL A 123 0.88 21.20 3.24
CA VAL A 123 1.56 21.73 4.42
C VAL A 123 0.96 21.16 5.69
N SER A 124 -0.37 21.12 5.81
CA SER A 124 -1.04 20.64 7.04
C SER A 124 -0.86 19.15 7.29
N LEU A 125 -0.91 18.29 6.26
CA LEU A 125 -0.84 16.83 6.43
C LEU A 125 0.55 16.23 6.22
N GLN A 126 1.41 16.86 5.43
CA GLN A 126 2.75 16.33 5.11
C GLN A 126 3.91 17.19 5.61
N GLY A 127 3.67 18.47 5.94
CA GLY A 127 4.74 19.38 6.34
C GLY A 127 5.71 19.75 5.24
N ILE A 128 5.24 19.77 3.99
CA ILE A 128 6.06 20.13 2.82
C ILE A 128 5.46 21.33 2.09
N LYS A 129 6.35 22.16 1.53
CA LYS A 129 6.00 23.35 0.75
C LYS A 129 6.62 23.27 -0.65
N PRO A 130 6.10 24.02 -1.64
CA PRO A 130 6.76 24.15 -2.93
C PRO A 130 8.10 24.87 -2.77
N PRO A 131 9.06 24.64 -3.69
CA PRO A 131 10.36 25.32 -3.67
C PRO A 131 10.24 26.82 -3.95
N ASP A 132 9.28 27.22 -4.79
CA ASP A 132 8.97 28.60 -5.13
C ASP A 132 7.52 28.93 -4.76
N VAL A 133 7.26 30.21 -4.48
CA VAL A 133 5.90 30.68 -4.16
C VAL A 133 4.97 30.45 -5.35
N ARG A 134 3.84 29.78 -5.09
CA ARG A 134 2.83 29.46 -6.11
C ARG A 134 1.67 30.44 -6.06
N THR A 135 0.86 30.44 -7.11
CA THR A 135 -0.32 31.31 -7.22
C THR A 135 -1.49 30.54 -7.82
N GLU A 136 -2.67 31.15 -7.85
CA GLU A 136 -3.85 30.61 -8.56
C GLU A 136 -3.77 30.73 -10.09
N LYS A 137 -2.64 31.21 -10.63
CA LYS A 137 -2.33 31.05 -12.06
C LYS A 137 -1.72 29.69 -12.37
N ASP A 138 -1.29 28.97 -11.33
CA ASP A 138 -0.73 27.64 -11.41
C ASP A 138 -1.82 26.59 -11.12
N PHE A 139 -1.58 25.35 -11.55
CA PHE A 139 -2.46 24.21 -11.24
C PHE A 139 -1.61 22.95 -10.98
N ASP A 140 -0.91 22.97 -9.84
CA ASP A 140 -0.02 21.92 -9.38
C ASP A 140 -0.70 20.56 -9.12
N PRO A 141 -1.96 20.46 -8.62
CA PRO A 141 -2.63 19.16 -8.53
C PRO A 141 -2.72 18.43 -9.88
N GLY A 142 -2.87 19.17 -10.99
CA GLY A 142 -2.91 18.58 -12.34
C GLY A 142 -1.62 17.87 -12.75
N ALA A 143 -0.49 18.11 -12.09
CA ALA A 143 0.77 17.41 -12.37
C ALA A 143 0.79 15.95 -11.87
N LYS A 144 -0.21 15.53 -11.08
CA LYS A 144 -0.36 14.13 -10.67
C LYS A 144 -1.28 13.36 -11.62
N TYR A 145 -0.75 12.28 -12.21
CA TYR A 145 -1.49 11.37 -13.09
C TYR A 145 -2.90 11.01 -12.59
N GLN A 146 -3.04 10.63 -11.31
CA GLN A 146 -4.32 10.17 -10.76
C GLN A 146 -5.38 11.27 -10.64
N ILE A 147 -4.97 12.54 -10.54
CA ILE A 147 -5.90 13.67 -10.59
C ILE A 147 -6.44 13.80 -12.02
N ALA A 148 -5.56 13.78 -13.01
CA ALA A 148 -5.97 13.83 -14.43
C ALA A 148 -6.76 12.59 -14.90
N ALA A 149 -6.44 11.41 -14.36
CA ALA A 149 -7.09 10.14 -14.69
C ALA A 149 -8.29 9.81 -13.79
N ASP A 150 -8.79 10.77 -13.01
CA ASP A 150 -9.91 10.64 -12.08
C ASP A 150 -9.89 9.34 -11.24
N THR A 151 -8.72 8.98 -10.72
CA THR A 151 -8.52 7.73 -9.99
C THR A 151 -8.32 8.02 -8.51
N SER A 152 -9.20 7.50 -7.64
CA SER A 152 -9.08 7.68 -6.18
C SER A 152 -7.80 7.08 -5.61
N TYR A 153 -7.18 7.81 -4.69
CA TYR A 153 -5.94 7.46 -4.00
C TYR A 153 -6.15 6.80 -2.63
N THR A 154 -7.34 6.89 -2.05
CA THR A 154 -7.74 6.26 -0.77
C THR A 154 -7.50 4.76 -0.80
N ARG A 155 -7.59 4.12 -1.97
CA ARG A 155 -7.23 2.70 -2.16
C ARG A 155 -5.84 2.37 -1.60
N TYR A 156 -4.86 3.25 -1.77
CA TYR A 156 -3.50 3.02 -1.28
C TYR A 156 -3.40 3.26 0.22
N PHE A 157 -4.11 4.25 0.76
CA PHE A 157 -4.14 4.49 2.20
C PHE A 157 -4.71 3.28 2.94
N VAL A 158 -5.86 2.77 2.48
CA VAL A 158 -6.48 1.55 2.99
C VAL A 158 -5.53 0.36 2.84
N ALA A 159 -4.90 0.22 1.67
CA ALA A 159 -3.96 -0.88 1.42
C ALA A 159 -2.74 -0.86 2.36
N PHE A 160 -2.17 0.30 2.67
CA PHE A 160 -1.02 0.40 3.57
C PHE A 160 -1.34 0.08 5.02
N VAL A 161 -2.58 0.24 5.46
CA VAL A 161 -3.03 -0.23 6.79
C VAL A 161 -3.32 -1.74 6.72
N LEU A 162 -4.15 -2.14 5.77
CA LEU A 162 -4.65 -3.51 5.65
C LEU A 162 -3.53 -4.52 5.33
N GLN A 163 -2.50 -4.14 4.57
CA GLN A 163 -1.35 -5.01 4.27
C GLN A 163 -0.72 -5.57 5.56
N PHE A 164 -0.67 -4.79 6.65
CA PHE A 164 -0.04 -5.22 7.90
C PHE A 164 -0.97 -6.14 8.70
N GLN A 165 -2.29 -5.92 8.63
CA GLN A 165 -3.28 -6.84 9.20
C GLN A 165 -3.21 -8.20 8.48
N ILE A 166 -3.20 -8.20 7.14
CA ILE A 166 -3.02 -9.40 6.31
C ILE A 166 -1.70 -10.07 6.65
N TYR A 167 -0.60 -9.33 6.62
CA TYR A 167 0.73 -9.86 6.88
C TYR A 167 0.82 -10.50 8.27
N LYS A 168 0.31 -9.84 9.32
CA LYS A 168 0.26 -10.39 10.68
C LYS A 168 -0.55 -11.69 10.74
N ALA A 169 -1.73 -11.73 10.11
CA ALA A 169 -2.55 -12.94 10.06
C ALA A 169 -1.82 -14.10 9.37
N LEU A 170 -1.21 -13.86 8.21
CA LEU A 170 -0.46 -14.87 7.47
C LEU A 170 0.78 -15.36 8.24
N CYS A 171 1.48 -14.46 8.93
CA CYS A 171 2.63 -14.80 9.77
C CYS A 171 2.25 -15.68 10.96
N MET A 172 1.10 -15.41 11.59
CA MET A 172 0.56 -16.26 12.65
C MET A 172 0.15 -17.63 12.14
N ALA A 173 -0.57 -17.68 11.00
CA ALA A 173 -0.95 -18.93 10.37
C ALA A 173 0.26 -19.78 9.93
N ALA A 174 1.35 -19.13 9.52
CA ALA A 174 2.61 -19.81 9.19
C ALA A 174 3.42 -20.25 10.43
N GLY A 175 3.01 -19.85 11.64
CA GLY A 175 3.78 -20.08 12.87
C GLY A 175 5.10 -19.31 12.92
N GLU A 176 5.28 -18.29 12.08
CA GLU A 176 6.48 -17.45 12.01
C GLU A 176 6.39 -16.22 12.93
N TYR A 177 5.18 -15.91 13.42
CA TYR A 177 4.94 -14.85 14.38
C TYR A 177 3.98 -15.30 15.48
N ASP A 178 4.25 -14.87 16.72
CA ASP A 178 3.39 -15.07 17.88
C ASP A 178 3.53 -13.84 18.79
N PRO A 179 2.42 -13.13 19.11
CA PRO A 179 2.43 -11.95 19.98
C PRO A 179 3.07 -12.18 21.36
N GLU A 180 2.98 -13.40 21.89
CA GLU A 180 3.52 -13.75 23.20
C GLU A 180 5.00 -14.16 23.14
N ALA A 181 5.51 -14.50 21.95
CA ALA A 181 6.86 -14.96 21.76
C ALA A 181 7.85 -13.79 21.55
N ARG A 182 8.76 -13.60 22.50
CA ARG A 182 9.78 -12.52 22.43
C ARG A 182 10.79 -12.66 21.28
N ASN A 183 10.96 -13.85 20.72
CA ASN A 183 11.98 -14.16 19.72
C ASN A 183 11.47 -14.08 18.27
N LYS A 184 10.16 -13.94 18.05
CA LYS A 184 9.57 -13.87 16.71
C LYS A 184 9.06 -12.46 16.46
N LYS A 185 9.84 -11.67 15.73
CA LYS A 185 9.47 -10.29 15.40
C LYS A 185 8.64 -10.28 14.12
N LEU A 186 7.61 -9.44 14.09
CA LEU A 186 6.72 -9.37 12.92
C LEU A 186 7.48 -8.99 11.65
N HIS A 187 8.41 -8.04 11.69
CA HIS A 187 9.19 -7.62 10.51
C HIS A 187 10.20 -8.64 9.97
N ASP A 188 10.46 -9.72 10.71
CA ASP A 188 11.36 -10.81 10.29
C ASP A 188 10.59 -12.04 9.75
N CYS A 189 9.25 -11.95 9.67
CA CYS A 189 8.42 -13.06 9.23
C CYS A 189 8.57 -13.35 7.71
N ASP A 190 8.78 -14.62 7.39
CA ASP A 190 8.81 -15.13 6.01
C ASP A 190 7.96 -16.40 5.92
N PHE A 191 6.73 -16.26 5.40
CA PHE A 191 5.78 -17.35 5.20
C PHE A 191 5.94 -18.10 3.87
N TYR A 192 7.10 -17.98 3.19
CA TYR A 192 7.41 -18.75 2.00
C TYR A 192 7.26 -20.27 2.25
N LEU A 193 6.62 -20.97 1.31
CA LEU A 193 6.28 -22.40 1.37
C LEU A 193 5.36 -22.81 2.53
N SER A 194 4.61 -21.87 3.15
CA SER A 194 3.61 -22.20 4.16
C SER A 194 2.24 -22.54 3.55
N PRO A 195 1.77 -23.81 3.60
CA PRO A 195 0.44 -24.16 3.12
C PRO A 195 -0.66 -23.54 4.00
N ALA A 196 -0.39 -23.34 5.29
CA ALA A 196 -1.32 -22.74 6.24
C ALA A 196 -1.62 -21.28 5.87
N ALA A 197 -0.59 -20.47 5.60
CA ALA A 197 -0.77 -19.11 5.11
C ALA A 197 -1.48 -19.09 3.74
N GLY A 198 -1.14 -20.02 2.85
CA GLY A 198 -1.81 -20.19 1.56
C GLY A 198 -3.30 -20.49 1.68
N ASN A 199 -3.71 -21.30 2.66
CA ASN A 199 -5.11 -21.62 2.92
C ASN A 199 -5.91 -20.40 3.41
N VAL A 200 -5.31 -19.59 4.30
CA VAL A 200 -5.91 -18.31 4.74
C VAL A 200 -6.06 -17.35 3.57
N LEU A 201 -5.03 -17.20 2.74
CA LEU A 201 -5.12 -16.33 1.57
C LEU A 201 -6.18 -16.82 0.58
N ARG A 202 -6.28 -18.15 0.37
CA ARG A 202 -7.28 -18.76 -0.50
C ARG A 202 -8.70 -18.55 0.01
N SER A 203 -8.95 -18.66 1.31
CA SER A 203 -10.29 -18.46 1.88
C SER A 203 -10.75 -17.03 1.67
N VAL A 204 -9.88 -16.06 1.91
CA VAL A 204 -10.14 -14.63 1.71
C VAL A 204 -10.36 -14.30 0.22
N MET A 205 -9.47 -14.76 -0.66
CA MET A 205 -9.57 -14.48 -2.10
C MET A 205 -10.78 -15.13 -2.76
N LYS A 206 -11.25 -16.29 -2.26
CA LYS A 206 -12.45 -16.97 -2.79
C LYS A 206 -13.73 -16.14 -2.54
N LEU A 207 -13.77 -15.33 -1.49
CA LEU A 207 -14.93 -14.50 -1.18
C LEU A 207 -15.13 -13.36 -2.20
N GLY A 208 -14.04 -12.79 -2.74
CA GLY A 208 -14.13 -11.66 -3.67
C GLY A 208 -15.01 -10.53 -3.10
N ALA A 209 -15.90 -9.98 -3.94
CA ALA A 209 -16.87 -8.96 -3.52
C ALA A 209 -18.25 -9.56 -3.15
N SER A 210 -18.31 -10.86 -2.80
CA SER A 210 -19.57 -11.49 -2.38
C SER A 210 -19.97 -11.15 -0.94
N LYS A 211 -19.02 -10.65 -0.14
CA LYS A 211 -19.19 -10.30 1.27
C LYS A 211 -18.76 -8.85 1.54
N PRO A 212 -19.38 -8.17 2.53
CA PRO A 212 -18.86 -6.92 3.06
C PRO A 212 -17.39 -7.08 3.47
N TRP A 213 -16.59 -6.05 3.26
CA TRP A 213 -15.14 -6.12 3.46
C TRP A 213 -14.78 -6.36 4.93
N GLU A 214 -15.62 -5.92 5.87
CA GLU A 214 -15.51 -6.15 7.31
C GLU A 214 -15.58 -7.66 7.63
N GLU A 215 -16.53 -8.38 7.04
CA GLU A 215 -16.63 -9.85 7.16
C GLU A 215 -15.38 -10.53 6.59
N VAL A 216 -14.81 -9.99 5.51
CA VAL A 216 -13.57 -10.51 4.92
C VAL A 216 -12.37 -10.29 5.84
N VAL A 217 -12.27 -9.14 6.52
CA VAL A 217 -11.23 -8.89 7.54
C VAL A 217 -11.41 -9.83 8.74
N GLU A 218 -12.65 -10.09 9.15
CA GLU A 218 -12.96 -11.01 10.25
C GLU A 218 -12.51 -12.43 9.91
N VAL A 219 -12.81 -12.92 8.70
CA VAL A 219 -12.33 -14.22 8.22
C VAL A 219 -10.81 -14.28 8.17
N LEU A 220 -10.16 -13.24 7.63
CA LEU A 220 -8.71 -13.13 7.55
C LEU A 220 -8.03 -13.21 8.91
N THR A 221 -8.62 -12.55 9.92
CA THR A 221 -8.03 -12.41 11.26
C THR A 221 -8.54 -13.44 12.25
N GLU A 222 -9.29 -14.45 11.79
CA GLU A 222 -9.90 -15.48 12.63
C GLU A 222 -10.78 -14.89 13.74
N GLY A 223 -11.58 -13.87 13.42
CA GLY A 223 -12.52 -13.23 14.35
C GLY A 223 -11.92 -12.16 15.26
N ARG A 224 -10.64 -11.83 15.12
CA ARG A 224 -9.95 -10.88 16.02
C ARG A 224 -10.19 -9.42 15.69
N GLU A 225 -10.43 -9.09 14.43
CA GLU A 225 -10.64 -7.72 13.95
C GLU A 225 -11.78 -7.66 12.95
N THR A 226 -12.60 -6.62 13.02
CA THR A 226 -13.75 -6.41 12.12
C THR A 226 -13.62 -5.15 11.25
N GLY A 227 -12.46 -4.48 11.29
CA GLY A 227 -12.25 -3.22 10.58
C GLY A 227 -10.78 -2.92 10.35
N LEU A 228 -10.51 -1.75 9.77
CA LEU A 228 -9.16 -1.27 9.54
C LEU A 228 -8.46 -0.94 10.87
N ASN A 229 -7.35 -1.62 11.15
CA ASN A 229 -6.58 -1.47 12.37
C ASN A 229 -5.10 -1.23 12.06
N ALA A 230 -4.60 -0.06 12.48
CA ALA A 230 -3.19 0.33 12.32
C ALA A 230 -2.24 -0.31 13.37
N THR A 231 -2.76 -1.11 14.31
CA THR A 231 -1.95 -1.72 15.39
C THR A 231 -0.86 -2.63 14.82
N ALA A 232 -1.18 -3.45 13.81
CA ALA A 232 -0.19 -4.32 13.17
C ALA A 232 0.93 -3.53 12.47
N MET A 233 0.61 -2.36 11.88
CA MET A 233 1.60 -1.48 11.28
C MET A 233 2.53 -0.87 12.33
N ARG A 234 1.97 -0.36 13.43
CA ARG A 234 2.75 0.17 14.57
C ARG A 234 3.69 -0.90 15.14
N GLU A 235 3.17 -2.11 15.32
CA GLU A 235 3.92 -3.26 15.82
C GLU A 235 5.09 -3.64 14.90
N TYR A 236 4.86 -3.64 13.58
CA TYR A 236 5.90 -3.87 12.58
C TYR A 236 7.04 -2.84 12.69
N TYR A 237 6.71 -1.55 12.79
CA TYR A 237 7.68 -0.45 12.84
C TYR A 237 8.18 -0.10 14.24
N LYS A 238 7.71 -0.76 15.30
CA LYS A 238 8.07 -0.45 16.69
C LYS A 238 9.58 -0.29 16.94
N PRO A 239 10.47 -1.18 16.44
CA PRO A 239 11.91 -0.99 16.65
C PRO A 239 12.47 0.28 16.00
N LEU A 240 11.91 0.68 14.86
CA LEU A 240 12.28 1.92 14.17
C LEU A 240 11.74 3.14 14.92
N GLU A 241 10.50 3.09 15.41
CA GLU A 241 9.90 4.15 16.22
C GLU A 241 10.72 4.42 17.50
N GLU A 242 11.14 3.36 18.20
CA GLU A 242 12.00 3.44 19.38
C GLU A 242 13.40 3.97 19.05
N TRP A 243 13.95 3.60 17.88
CA TRP A 243 15.24 4.10 17.42
C TRP A 243 15.16 5.61 17.08
N LEU A 244 14.17 6.00 16.26
CA LEU A 244 13.92 7.39 15.86
C LEU A 244 13.69 8.31 17.06
N THR A 245 12.90 7.86 18.03
CA THR A 245 12.61 8.65 19.25
C THR A 245 13.90 8.93 20.02
N ARG A 246 14.76 7.93 20.20
CA ARG A 246 16.04 8.11 20.90
C ARG A 246 17.02 8.96 20.11
N ASP A 247 17.09 8.77 18.79
CA ASP A 247 18.02 9.50 17.94
C ASP A 247 17.64 10.98 17.81
N ASN A 248 16.35 11.29 17.66
CA ASN A 248 15.82 12.66 17.68
C ASN A 248 16.11 13.35 19.02
N LEU A 249 15.89 12.67 20.15
CA LEU A 249 16.22 13.21 21.48
C LEU A 249 17.71 13.46 21.65
N ARG A 250 18.55 12.57 21.12
CA ARG A 250 20.01 12.69 21.20
C ARG A 250 20.54 13.91 20.44
N HIS A 251 19.98 14.19 19.27
CA HIS A 251 20.41 15.30 18.41
C HIS A 251 19.62 16.60 18.67
N GLY A 252 18.58 16.56 19.52
CA GLY A 252 17.75 17.72 19.81
C GLY A 252 16.86 18.12 18.63
N GLU A 253 16.45 17.16 17.81
CA GLU A 253 15.62 17.39 16.63
C GLU A 253 14.21 17.88 17.02
N PHE A 254 13.71 18.88 16.30
CA PHE A 254 12.36 19.37 16.48
C PHE A 254 11.35 18.46 15.74
N VAL A 255 10.41 17.87 16.49
CA VAL A 255 9.35 17.03 15.91
C VAL A 255 8.11 17.86 15.62
N GLY A 256 7.76 17.94 14.35
CA GLY A 256 6.66 18.74 13.83
C GLY A 256 7.17 19.77 12.83
N TRP A 257 6.26 20.58 12.29
CA TRP A 257 6.62 21.63 11.35
C TRP A 257 5.80 22.89 11.60
N ARG A 258 6.38 24.02 11.20
CA ARG A 258 5.68 25.30 11.07
C ARG A 258 5.94 25.80 9.65
N PRO A 259 4.93 26.30 8.93
CA PRO A 259 5.16 26.87 7.61
C PRO A 259 6.13 28.05 7.76
N ASP A 260 7.24 28.01 7.02
CA ASP A 260 8.20 29.10 6.93
C ASP A 260 7.92 29.92 5.67
N GLY A 261 7.40 31.13 5.86
CA GLY A 261 7.06 32.05 4.77
C GLY A 261 5.77 31.72 4.02
N GLU A 262 5.51 32.48 2.95
CA GLU A 262 4.38 32.27 2.06
C GLU A 262 4.69 31.14 1.07
N TYR A 263 3.77 30.21 0.90
CA TYR A 263 3.90 29.07 -0.04
C TYR A 263 2.93 29.15 -1.22
N CYS A 264 1.76 29.76 -1.01
CA CYS A 264 0.81 30.04 -2.08
C CYS A 264 0.10 31.37 -1.83
N LEU A 265 -0.03 32.18 -2.89
CA LEU A 265 -0.72 33.45 -2.86
C LEU A 265 -2.13 33.30 -3.42
N TYR A 266 -3.11 33.34 -2.52
CA TYR A 266 -4.51 33.42 -2.87
C TYR A 266 -4.77 34.64 -3.77
N LYS A 267 -5.64 34.47 -4.77
CA LYS A 267 -6.04 35.58 -5.64
C LYS A 267 -6.74 36.62 -4.77
N LYS A 268 -6.11 37.79 -4.59
CA LYS A 268 -6.75 38.92 -3.90
C LYS A 268 -8.10 39.20 -4.58
N SER A 269 -9.18 39.13 -3.81
CA SER A 269 -10.49 39.50 -4.33
C SER A 269 -10.42 40.96 -4.79
N PRO A 270 -10.75 41.29 -6.05
CA PRO A 270 -10.75 42.67 -6.51
C PRO A 270 -11.86 43.42 -5.76
N HIS A 271 -11.46 44.37 -4.92
CA HIS A 271 -12.28 45.43 -4.32
C HIS A 271 -13.48 45.01 -3.45
N TYR A 272 -13.31 45.10 -2.12
CA TYR A 272 -14.22 45.91 -1.32
C TYR A 272 -13.39 46.99 -0.64
N THR A 273 -13.25 48.14 -1.31
CA THR A 273 -12.82 49.35 -0.63
C THR A 273 -13.92 49.68 0.35
N ARG A 274 -13.71 49.40 1.64
CA ARG A 274 -14.61 49.89 2.69
C ARG A 274 -14.56 51.41 2.59
N CYS A 275 -15.67 52.05 2.23
CA CYS A 275 -15.78 53.49 2.34
C CYS A 275 -15.37 53.87 3.77
N SER A 276 -14.30 54.65 3.91
CA SER A 276 -14.03 55.36 5.14
C SER A 276 -15.13 56.39 5.31
N GLU A 277 -15.94 56.24 6.34
CA GLU A 277 -16.81 57.30 6.83
C GLU A 277 -15.90 58.45 7.30
N GLU A 278 -16.07 59.63 6.67
CA GLU A 278 -15.63 60.92 7.22
C GLU A 278 -16.55 61.36 8.36
#